data_AF-A0A9C8NVR2-F1
#
_entry.id   AF-A0A9C8NVR2-F1
#
_cell.length_a   1.000
_cell.length_b   1.000
_cell.length_c   1.000
_cell.angle_alpha   90.00
_cell.angle_beta   90.00
_cell.angle_gamma   90.00
#
_symmetry.space_group_name_H-M   'P 1'
#
loop_
_entity.id
_entity.type
_entity.pdbx_description
1 polymer ?
#
loop_
_entity_poly.entity_id
_entity_poly.type
_entity_poly.pdbx_seq_one_letter_code
_entity_poly.pdbx_strand_id
1 'polypeptide(L)'
;MIDPSRGRPVLERFFAGAFDGVLITDFWPAYHAFATERQCCLVYLLWELEKVDEDNTSTEWRAFAKPLRRLLRDGIRLRKRADLLPQRYASRIVRIDRRLVALSEATYADADAARLARGSAGECSWLSVAFIRPRP
;
A
#
# COMPACT_ATOMS: atom_id res chain seq x y z
N MET A 1 21.47 -20.50 -1.32
CA MET A 1 20.43 -21.53 -1.54
C MET A 1 19.31 -20.86 -2.33
N ILE A 2 19.01 -21.36 -3.54
CA ILE A 2 17.93 -20.85 -4.40
C ILE A 2 16.91 -21.99 -4.48
N ASP A 3 15.71 -21.77 -3.93
CA ASP A 3 14.61 -22.74 -4.02
C ASP A 3 13.87 -22.53 -5.35
N PRO A 4 13.50 -23.60 -6.08
CA PRO A 4 12.73 -23.48 -7.33
C PRO A 4 11.31 -22.98 -7.08
N SER A 5 10.80 -23.11 -5.86
CA SER A 5 9.53 -22.55 -5.44
C SER A 5 9.71 -21.17 -4.85
N ARG A 6 8.73 -20.29 -5.11
CA ARG A 6 8.53 -19.06 -4.35
C ARG A 6 7.30 -19.16 -3.45
N GLY A 7 6.71 -20.35 -3.34
CA GLY A 7 5.48 -20.53 -2.57
C GLY A 7 5.68 -20.39 -1.07
N ARG A 8 4.55 -20.37 -0.36
CA ARG A 8 4.45 -20.37 1.10
C ARG A 8 5.42 -21.34 1.83
N PRO A 9 5.70 -22.57 1.35
CA PRO A 9 6.64 -23.47 2.04
C PRO A 9 8.07 -22.95 2.15
N VAL A 10 8.51 -22.10 1.21
CA VAL A 10 9.83 -21.48 1.24
C VAL A 10 9.84 -20.33 2.25
N LEU A 11 8.76 -19.57 2.30
CA LEU A 11 8.56 -18.51 3.28
C LEU A 11 8.46 -19.07 4.71
N GLU A 12 7.83 -20.23 4.93
CA GLU A 12 7.80 -20.91 6.25
C GLU A 12 9.19 -21.31 6.74
N ARG A 13 10.11 -21.69 5.82
CA ARG A 13 11.50 -21.99 6.17
C ARG A 13 12.32 -20.73 6.47
N PHE A 14 12.01 -19.63 5.79
CA PHE A 14 12.71 -18.36 5.96
C PHE A 14 12.21 -17.59 7.20
N PHE A 15 10.90 -17.45 7.33
CA PHE A 15 10.20 -16.96 8.50
C PHE A 15 9.91 -18.14 9.43
N ALA A 16 10.97 -18.68 10.06
CA ALA A 16 10.88 -19.80 11.01
C ALA A 16 10.06 -19.47 12.28
N GLY A 17 9.60 -18.22 12.42
CA GLY A 17 8.65 -17.73 13.41
C GLY A 17 7.95 -16.46 12.90
N ALA A 18 6.90 -16.01 13.59
CA ALA A 18 6.20 -14.77 13.24
C ALA A 18 7.16 -13.57 13.39
N PHE A 19 7.17 -12.69 12.39
CA PHE A 19 7.95 -11.45 12.46
C PHE A 19 7.27 -10.47 13.42
N ASP A 20 7.92 -10.18 14.56
CA ASP A 20 7.45 -9.23 15.57
C ASP A 20 7.81 -7.78 15.18
N GLY A 21 7.31 -7.37 14.03
CA GLY A 21 7.54 -6.06 13.46
C GLY A 21 6.63 -5.80 12.26
N VAL A 22 6.95 -4.74 11.53
CA VAL A 22 6.18 -4.35 10.35
C VAL A 22 6.83 -4.87 9.08
N LEU A 23 6.16 -5.79 8.40
CA LEU A 23 6.65 -6.30 7.12
C LEU A 23 6.23 -5.35 5.98
N ILE A 24 7.22 -4.78 5.29
CA ILE A 24 6.98 -3.97 4.08
C ILE A 24 6.98 -4.90 2.86
N THR A 25 5.87 -4.96 2.12
CA THR A 25 5.64 -5.93 1.03
C THR A 25 5.22 -5.28 -0.27
N ASP A 26 5.34 -6.03 -1.37
CA ASP A 26 4.96 -5.69 -2.75
C ASP A 26 3.55 -6.22 -3.10
N PHE A 27 2.62 -6.27 -2.14
CA PHE A 27 1.26 -6.83 -2.31
C PHE A 27 1.19 -8.33 -2.56
N TRP A 28 2.28 -9.07 -2.44
CA TRP A 28 2.23 -10.49 -2.69
C TRP A 28 1.47 -11.25 -1.60
N PRO A 29 0.37 -11.96 -1.91
CA PRO A 29 -0.49 -12.56 -0.88
C PRO A 29 0.18 -13.65 -0.04
N ALA A 30 1.28 -14.21 -0.53
CA ALA A 30 2.04 -15.22 0.20
C ALA A 30 2.55 -14.69 1.55
N TYR A 31 2.77 -13.38 1.70
CA TYR A 31 3.23 -12.78 2.96
C TYR A 31 2.16 -12.70 4.05
N HIS A 32 0.88 -12.91 3.74
CA HIS A 32 -0.22 -12.73 4.70
C HIS A 32 -0.12 -13.65 5.91
N ALA A 33 0.48 -14.84 5.75
CA ALA A 33 0.63 -15.81 6.83
C ALA A 33 1.76 -15.49 7.82
N PHE A 34 2.60 -14.48 7.55
CA PHE A 34 3.91 -14.33 8.23
C PHE A 34 4.07 -13.05 9.04
N ALA A 35 3.15 -12.08 8.91
CA ALA A 35 3.22 -10.82 9.64
C ALA A 35 1.84 -10.29 10.04
N THR A 36 1.69 -10.00 11.33
CA THR A 36 0.52 -9.37 11.92
C THR A 36 0.38 -7.92 11.44
N GLU A 37 1.50 -7.18 11.42
CA GLU A 37 1.55 -5.81 10.89
C GLU A 37 2.27 -5.77 9.54
N ARG A 38 1.62 -5.13 8.57
CA ARG A 38 2.12 -5.04 7.19
C ARG A 38 1.97 -3.63 6.66
N GLN A 39 2.97 -3.20 5.90
CA GLN A 39 2.94 -2.01 5.08
C GLN A 39 3.16 -2.41 3.63
N CYS A 40 2.64 -1.59 2.72
CA CYS A 40 2.88 -1.77 1.31
C CYS A 40 4.01 -0.85 0.85
N CYS A 41 4.90 -1.39 0.02
CA CYS A 41 6.08 -0.69 -0.46
C CYS A 41 5.65 0.44 -1.38
N LEU A 42 5.78 1.68 -0.89
CA LEU A 42 5.44 2.88 -1.65
C LEU A 42 6.18 2.97 -2.98
N VAL A 43 7.46 2.56 -3.02
CA VAL A 43 8.26 2.56 -4.26
C VAL A 43 7.67 1.60 -5.28
N TYR A 44 7.29 0.39 -4.86
CA TYR A 44 6.67 -0.58 -5.75
C TYR A 44 5.33 -0.10 -6.28
N LEU A 45 4.47 0.50 -5.44
CA LEU A 45 3.21 1.06 -5.92
C LEU A 45 3.42 2.19 -6.94
N LEU A 46 4.38 3.09 -6.69
CA LEU A 46 4.69 4.17 -7.61
C LEU A 46 5.20 3.64 -8.95
N TRP A 47 6.10 2.65 -8.91
CA TRP A 47 6.59 1.98 -10.11
C TRP A 47 5.46 1.27 -10.87
N GLU A 48 4.57 0.57 -10.17
CA GLU A 48 3.44 -0.11 -10.78
C GLU A 48 2.48 0.89 -11.45
N LEU A 49 2.26 2.06 -10.84
CA LEU A 49 1.49 3.14 -11.43
C LEU A 49 2.14 3.75 -12.68
N GLU A 50 3.47 3.80 -12.74
CA GLU A 50 4.22 4.28 -13.91
C GLU A 50 4.19 3.23 -15.03
N LYS A 51 4.43 1.97 -14.69
CA LYS A 51 4.38 0.85 -15.64
C LYS A 51 3.02 0.72 -16.30
N VAL A 52 1.93 0.77 -15.53
CA VAL A 52 0.58 0.67 -16.11
C VAL A 52 0.26 1.90 -16.98
N ASP A 53 0.80 3.09 -16.68
CA ASP A 53 0.63 4.27 -17.52
C ASP A 53 1.26 4.12 -18.93
N GLU A 54 2.24 3.23 -19.11
CA GLU A 54 2.89 2.97 -20.41
C GLU A 54 1.92 2.32 -21.40
N ASP A 55 1.10 1.38 -20.92
CA ASP A 55 0.24 0.56 -21.77
C ASP A 55 -1.26 0.91 -21.64
N ASN A 56 -1.70 1.37 -20.47
CA ASN A 56 -3.10 1.63 -20.17
C ASN A 56 -3.43 3.12 -20.28
N THR A 57 -4.15 3.47 -21.36
CA THR A 57 -4.60 4.84 -21.62
C THR A 57 -6.10 5.05 -21.34
N SER A 58 -6.76 4.06 -20.74
CA SER A 58 -8.20 4.08 -20.52
C SER A 58 -8.61 5.27 -19.65
N THR A 59 -9.81 5.78 -19.90
CA THR A 59 -10.33 6.92 -19.12
C THR A 59 -10.56 6.52 -17.65
N GLU A 60 -10.99 5.28 -17.42
CA GLU A 60 -11.22 4.75 -16.08
C GLU A 60 -9.89 4.55 -15.31
N TRP A 61 -8.85 4.03 -15.97
CA TRP A 61 -7.51 3.96 -15.40
C TRP A 61 -7.02 5.34 -14.95
N ARG A 62 -7.08 6.34 -15.83
CA ARG A 62 -6.67 7.72 -15.51
C ARG A 62 -7.50 8.30 -14.36
N ALA A 63 -8.79 7.99 -14.30
CA ALA A 63 -9.69 8.41 -13.24
C ALA A 63 -9.37 7.74 -11.88
N PHE A 64 -8.85 6.52 -11.89
CA PHE A 64 -8.36 5.80 -10.69
C PHE A 64 -6.96 6.27 -10.26
N ALA A 65 -6.01 6.31 -11.19
CA ALA A 65 -4.60 6.55 -10.87
C ALA A 65 -4.33 7.99 -10.41
N LYS A 66 -5.07 8.98 -10.95
CA LYS A 66 -4.93 10.40 -10.56
C LYS A 66 -5.21 10.65 -9.06
N PRO A 67 -6.36 10.27 -8.49
CA PRO A 67 -6.62 10.44 -7.06
C PRO A 67 -5.67 9.59 -6.19
N LEU A 68 -5.29 8.39 -6.61
CA LEU A 68 -4.30 7.57 -5.90
C LEU A 68 -2.96 8.29 -5.77
N ARG A 69 -2.37 8.75 -6.89
CA ARG A 69 -1.12 9.54 -6.88
C ARG A 69 -1.21 10.77 -5.99
N ARG A 70 -2.37 11.44 -5.96
CA ARG A 70 -2.60 12.59 -5.07
C ARG A 70 -2.57 12.19 -3.60
N LEU A 71 -3.23 11.10 -3.23
CA LEU A 71 -3.24 10.58 -1.85
C LEU A 71 -1.84 10.19 -1.39
N LEU A 72 -1.07 9.50 -2.24
CA LEU A 72 0.32 9.13 -1.93
C LEU A 72 1.18 10.38 -1.69
N ARG A 73 1.07 11.39 -2.55
CA ARG A 73 1.78 12.67 -2.37
C ARG A 73 1.35 13.41 -1.11
N ASP A 74 0.06 13.43 -0.80
CA ASP A 74 -0.48 14.05 0.41
C ASP A 74 0.11 13.37 1.66
N GLY A 75 0.20 12.03 1.66
CA GLY A 75 0.91 11.26 2.68
C GLY A 75 2.38 11.67 2.78
N ILE A 76 3.16 11.54 1.70
CA ILE A 76 4.60 11.88 1.68
C ILE A 76 4.84 13.30 2.22
N ARG A 77 4.02 14.27 1.81
CA ARG A 77 4.10 15.66 2.29
C ARG A 77 3.82 15.73 3.79
N LEU A 78 2.77 15.07 4.27
CA LEU A 78 2.45 15.01 5.69
C LEU A 78 3.61 14.42 6.51
N ARG A 79 4.31 13.39 6.03
CA ARG A 79 5.51 12.84 6.72
C ARG A 79 6.64 13.85 6.90
N LYS A 80 6.77 14.78 5.96
CA LYS A 80 7.84 15.78 5.93
C LYS A 80 7.53 16.99 6.81
N ARG A 81 6.32 17.09 7.36
CA ARG A 81 5.90 18.22 8.19
C ARG A 81 6.24 17.98 9.66
N ALA A 82 7.35 18.56 10.10
CA ALA A 82 7.75 18.55 11.51
C ALA A 82 6.97 19.54 12.39
N ASP A 83 6.27 20.49 11.76
CA ASP A 83 5.56 21.62 12.39
C ASP A 83 4.09 21.33 12.76
N LEU A 84 3.59 20.12 12.49
CA LEU A 84 2.20 19.78 12.77
C LEU A 84 1.99 19.32 14.20
N LEU A 85 1.02 19.93 14.88
CA LEU A 85 0.48 19.42 16.13
C LEU A 85 0.01 17.96 15.97
N PRO A 86 0.26 17.08 16.95
CA PRO A 86 -0.10 15.65 16.88
C PRO A 86 -1.56 15.40 16.49
N GLN A 87 -2.50 16.18 17.04
CA GLN A 87 -3.94 16.04 16.75
C GLN A 87 -4.27 16.40 15.30
N ARG A 88 -3.60 17.41 14.76
CA ARG A 88 -3.75 17.80 13.35
C ARG A 88 -3.13 16.73 12.44
N TYR A 89 -1.99 16.17 12.81
CA TYR A 89 -1.35 15.08 12.08
C TYR A 89 -2.28 13.86 12.00
N ALA A 90 -2.79 13.39 13.15
CA ALA A 90 -3.73 12.28 13.23
C ALA A 90 -5.00 12.53 12.40
N SER A 91 -5.59 13.73 12.52
CA SER A 91 -6.77 14.12 11.72
C SER A 91 -6.51 14.10 10.21
N ARG A 92 -5.29 14.40 9.76
CA ARG A 92 -4.92 14.34 8.33
C ARG A 92 -4.73 12.90 7.87
N ILE A 93 -4.12 12.04 8.69
CA ILE A 93 -4.01 10.60 8.42
C ILE A 93 -5.38 9.97 8.20
N VAL A 94 -6.33 10.19 9.12
CA VAL A 94 -7.70 9.65 9.01
C VAL A 94 -8.40 10.11 7.72
N ARG A 95 -8.16 11.34 7.26
CA ARG A 95 -8.76 11.83 6.00
C ARG A 95 -8.14 11.20 4.76
N ILE A 96 -6.83 10.97 4.76
CA ILE A 96 -6.16 10.26 3.65
C ILE A 96 -6.65 8.81 3.61
N ASP A 97 -6.77 8.19 4.78
CA ASP A 97 -7.20 6.80 4.94
C ASP A 97 -8.61 6.58 4.39
N ARG A 98 -9.59 7.36 4.85
CA ARG A 98 -10.96 7.28 4.33
C ARG A 98 -11.06 7.43 2.81
N ARG A 99 -10.24 8.31 2.23
CA ARG A 99 -10.24 8.53 0.76
C ARG A 99 -9.58 7.37 0.03
N LEU A 100 -8.57 6.74 0.61
CA LEU A 100 -7.92 5.57 0.05
C LEU A 100 -8.85 4.36 0.11
N VAL A 101 -9.51 4.14 1.26
CA VAL A 101 -10.54 3.10 1.44
C VAL A 101 -11.65 3.27 0.40
N ALA A 102 -12.22 4.48 0.27
CA ALA A 102 -13.26 4.75 -0.71
C ALA A 102 -12.80 4.50 -2.16
N LEU A 103 -11.54 4.80 -2.49
CA LEU A 103 -10.97 4.50 -3.81
C LEU A 103 -10.79 2.99 -4.01
N SER A 104 -10.51 2.25 -2.95
CA SER A 104 -10.26 0.82 -3.01
C SER A 104 -11.54 -0.03 -3.04
N GLU A 105 -12.62 0.44 -2.42
CA GLU A 105 -13.92 -0.23 -2.37
C GLU A 105 -14.79 0.06 -3.60
N ALA A 106 -14.39 1.03 -4.43
CA ALA A 106 -15.07 1.31 -5.67
C ALA A 106 -14.95 0.14 -6.67
N THR A 107 -15.94 0.02 -7.55
CA THR A 107 -15.95 -0.97 -8.63
C THR A 107 -15.34 -0.37 -9.89
N TYR A 108 -14.48 -1.13 -10.55
CA TYR A 108 -13.80 -0.73 -11.78
C TYR A 108 -14.01 -1.78 -12.87
N ALA A 109 -14.30 -1.34 -14.09
CA ALA A 109 -14.35 -2.23 -15.26
C ALA A 109 -12.95 -2.46 -15.85
N ASP A 110 -12.09 -1.46 -15.79
CA ASP A 110 -10.67 -1.52 -16.14
C ASP A 110 -9.93 -2.53 -15.24
N ALA A 111 -9.22 -3.47 -15.87
CA ALA A 111 -8.59 -4.58 -15.19
C ALA A 111 -7.47 -4.13 -14.24
N ASP A 112 -6.70 -3.10 -14.61
CA ASP A 112 -5.60 -2.59 -13.77
C ASP A 112 -6.13 -1.78 -12.61
N ALA A 113 -7.13 -0.93 -12.84
CA ALA A 113 -7.81 -0.21 -11.78
C ALA A 113 -8.45 -1.19 -10.78
N ALA A 114 -9.14 -2.22 -11.26
CA ALA A 114 -9.75 -3.24 -10.41
C ALA A 114 -8.71 -4.04 -9.62
N ARG A 115 -7.60 -4.43 -10.27
CA ARG A 115 -6.49 -5.15 -9.63
C ARG A 115 -5.83 -4.33 -8.53
N LEU A 116 -5.51 -3.07 -8.81
CA LEU A 116 -4.88 -2.19 -7.83
C LEU A 116 -5.85 -1.77 -6.73
N ALA A 117 -7.14 -1.59 -7.02
CA ALA A 117 -8.16 -1.36 -6.00
C ALA A 117 -8.26 -2.54 -5.03
N ARG A 118 -8.32 -3.78 -5.52
CA ARG A 118 -8.33 -4.99 -4.67
C ARG A 118 -7.08 -5.12 -3.80
N GLY A 119 -5.90 -4.95 -4.39
CA GLY A 119 -4.64 -4.92 -3.64
C GLY A 119 -4.55 -3.76 -2.65
N SER A 120 -5.31 -2.68 -2.88
CA SER A 120 -5.39 -1.51 -1.99
C SER A 120 -6.44 -1.64 -0.88
N ALA A 121 -7.53 -2.40 -1.10
CA ALA A 121 -8.72 -2.47 -0.24
C ALA A 121 -8.62 -3.48 0.89
N GLY A 122 -8.02 -4.65 0.64
CA GLY A 122 -8.19 -5.80 1.52
C GLY A 122 -7.03 -6.10 2.47
N GLU A 123 -5.80 -5.76 2.11
CA GLU A 123 -4.68 -6.62 2.53
C GLU A 123 -3.47 -5.88 3.14
N CYS A 124 -3.42 -4.56 2.98
CA CYS A 124 -2.45 -3.68 3.61
C CYS A 124 -3.21 -2.54 4.28
N SER A 125 -3.14 -2.41 5.61
CA SER A 125 -3.53 -1.15 6.24
C SER A 125 -2.47 -0.11 5.87
N TRP A 126 -2.67 0.51 4.72
CA TRP A 126 -1.78 1.51 4.12
C TRP A 126 -1.40 2.63 5.08
N LEU A 127 -2.25 2.92 6.07
CA LEU A 127 -2.11 4.06 6.95
C LEU A 127 -2.11 3.74 8.44
N SER A 128 -2.55 2.55 8.89
CA SER A 128 -2.38 2.22 10.32
C SER A 128 -0.92 1.98 10.70
N VAL A 129 -0.04 1.76 9.73
CA VAL A 129 1.36 1.42 10.04
C VAL A 129 2.39 2.31 9.32
N ALA A 130 2.17 2.72 8.06
CA ALA A 130 3.20 3.45 7.27
C ALA A 130 3.47 4.90 7.70
N PHE A 131 2.60 5.49 8.52
CA PHE A 131 2.66 6.91 8.87
C PHE A 131 2.58 7.23 10.37
N ILE A 132 2.30 6.25 11.24
CA ILE A 132 1.84 6.49 12.62
C ILE A 132 2.94 6.40 13.68
N ARG A 133 4.13 5.89 13.38
CA ARG A 133 5.25 6.00 14.33
C ARG A 133 5.96 7.35 14.07
N PRO A 134 5.75 8.40 14.89
CA PRO A 134 6.68 9.52 14.91
C PRO A 134 8.09 8.95 15.09
N ARG A 135 9.09 9.55 14.42
CA ARG A 135 10.48 9.23 14.75
C ARG A 135 10.69 9.50 16.25
N PRO A 136 11.38 8.62 16.99
CA PRO A 136 11.85 8.99 18.32
C PRO A 136 12.76 10.22 18.26
#